data_AF-A0A7W1TSG7-F1
#
_entry.id   AF-A0A7W1TSG7-F1
#
_cell.length_a   1.000
_cell.length_b   1.000
_cell.length_c   1.000
_cell.angle_alpha   90.00
_cell.angle_beta   90.00
_cell.angle_gamma   90.00
#
_symmetry.space_group_name_H-M   'P 1'
#
loop_
_entity.id
_entity.type
_entity.pdbx_description
1 polymer ?
#
loop_
_entity_poly.entity_id
_entity_poly.type
_entity_poly.pdbx_seq_one_letter_code
_entity_poly.pdbx_strand_id
1 'polypeptide(L)'
;MLTRSQRLKAGAIAAIASPIVGALGRTYHWIEDGAEHLRAVEASGRQPILALWHGRILPATLYFRDRGVVAMTSQNFDGEWIARLMARFGYEAARGSTSRGGAR
;
A
#
# COMPACT_ATOMS: atom_id res chain seq x y z
N MET A 1 -9.87 -5.92 -18.65
CA MET A 1 -8.42 -6.22 -18.59
C MET A 1 -7.66 -5.01 -19.13
N LEU A 2 -6.52 -4.64 -18.52
CA LEU A 2 -5.74 -3.46 -18.94
C LEU A 2 -4.92 -3.73 -20.22
N THR A 3 -4.86 -2.73 -21.10
CA THR A 3 -4.06 -2.79 -22.33
C THR A 3 -2.56 -2.73 -22.03
N ARG A 4 -1.72 -3.13 -23.00
CA ARG A 4 -0.25 -3.02 -22.87
C ARG A 4 0.20 -1.58 -22.61
N SER A 5 -0.39 -0.62 -23.33
CA SER A 5 -0.11 0.81 -23.14
C SER A 5 -0.48 1.29 -21.74
N GLN A 6 -1.63 0.87 -21.20
CA GLN A 6 -2.03 1.19 -19.82
C GLN A 6 -1.05 0.60 -18.79
N ARG A 7 -0.59 -0.64 -18.96
CA ARG A 7 0.41 -1.24 -18.06
C ARG A 7 1.75 -0.51 -18.10
N LEU A 8 2.17 -0.06 -19.28
CA LEU A 8 3.39 0.74 -19.43
C LEU A 8 3.25 2.10 -18.74
N LYS A 9 2.15 2.83 -19.00
CA LYS A 9 1.84 4.10 -18.33
C LYS A 9 1.81 3.94 -16.81
N ALA A 10 1.16 2.90 -16.31
CA ALA A 10 1.10 2.61 -14.89
C ALA A 10 2.49 2.34 -14.28
N GLY A 11 3.36 1.63 -15.01
CA GLY A 11 4.76 1.43 -14.63
C GLY A 11 5.55 2.74 -14.57
N ALA A 12 5.40 3.61 -15.56
CA ALA A 12 6.06 4.92 -15.60
C ALA A 12 5.56 5.84 -14.47
N ILE A 13 4.25 5.90 -14.23
CA ILE A 13 3.66 6.65 -13.12
C ILE A 13 4.26 6.18 -11.80
N ALA A 14 4.27 4.87 -11.54
CA ALA A 14 4.86 4.34 -10.31
C ALA A 14 6.35 4.66 -10.18
N ALA A 15 7.11 4.57 -11.26
CA ALA A 15 8.55 4.87 -11.25
C ALA A 15 8.85 6.34 -10.92
N ILE A 16 8.06 7.28 -11.45
CA ILE A 16 8.21 8.72 -11.18
C ILE A 16 7.65 9.10 -9.81
N ALA A 17 6.50 8.55 -9.42
CA ALA A 17 5.85 8.87 -8.14
C ALA A 17 6.66 8.38 -6.94
N SER A 18 7.34 7.24 -7.03
CA SER A 18 8.08 6.65 -5.91
C SER A 18 9.16 7.56 -5.32
N PRO A 19 10.12 8.12 -6.09
CA PRO A 19 11.11 9.04 -5.53
C PRO A 19 10.47 10.34 -5.00
N ILE A 20 9.37 10.82 -5.59
CA ILE A 20 8.65 12.00 -5.10
C ILE A 20 8.03 11.71 -3.73
N VAL A 21 7.31 10.60 -3.59
CA VAL A 21 6.72 10.17 -2.32
C VAL A 21 7.80 9.91 -1.27
N GLY A 22 8.91 9.28 -1.67
CA GLY A 22 10.07 9.07 -0.80
C GLY A 22 10.70 10.39 -0.33
N ALA A 23 10.85 11.38 -1.22
CA ALA A 23 11.38 12.69 -0.89
C ALA A 23 10.44 13.47 0.04
N LEU A 24 9.13 13.44 -0.21
CA LEU A 24 8.12 14.00 0.70
C LEU A 24 8.16 13.32 2.06
N GLY A 25 8.36 12.00 2.11
CA GLY A 25 8.50 11.28 3.37
C GLY A 25 9.68 11.73 4.22
N ARG A 26 10.72 12.32 3.62
CA ARG A 26 11.85 12.89 4.36
C ARG A 26 11.51 14.17 5.12
N THR A 27 10.38 14.81 4.81
CA THR A 27 9.91 16.01 5.52
C THR A 27 8.97 15.69 6.68
N TYR A 28 8.62 14.42 6.86
CA TYR A 28 7.74 14.01 7.95
C TYR A 28 8.49 13.89 9.28
N HIS A 29 7.89 14.47 10.31
CA HIS A 29 8.26 14.22 11.69
C HIS A 29 7.31 13.17 12.26
N TRP A 30 7.85 12.06 12.76
CA TRP A 30 7.07 10.94 13.24
C TRP A 30 6.91 11.01 14.76
N ILE A 31 5.66 10.97 15.19
CA ILE A 31 5.25 10.76 16.57
C ILE A 31 4.30 9.57 16.53
N GLU A 32 4.52 8.59 17.40
CA GLU A 32 3.76 7.36 17.42
C GLU A 32 3.10 7.19 18.79
N ASP A 33 1.77 7.10 18.79
CA ASP A 33 0.95 6.84 19.96
C ASP A 33 0.22 5.49 19.77
N GLY A 34 0.19 4.64 20.80
CA GLY A 34 -0.53 3.36 20.77
C GLY A 34 0.20 2.20 20.07
N ALA A 35 1.48 2.36 19.77
CA ALA A 35 2.33 1.37 19.09
C ALA A 35 2.40 0.01 19.82
N GLU A 36 2.26 0.04 21.13
CA GLU A 36 2.23 -1.11 22.01
C GLU A 36 1.08 -2.07 21.69
N HIS A 37 -0.04 -1.59 21.15
CA HIS A 37 -1.15 -2.44 20.76
C HIS A 37 -0.79 -3.32 19.56
N LEU A 38 -0.14 -2.75 18.55
CA LEU A 38 0.35 -3.51 17.40
C LEU A 38 1.40 -4.54 17.84
N ARG A 39 2.39 -4.11 18.63
CA ARG A 39 3.43 -5.00 19.16
C ARG A 39 2.85 -6.13 20.01
N ALA A 40 1.81 -5.87 20.81
CA ALA A 40 1.16 -6.90 21.60
C ALA A 40 0.45 -7.96 20.74
N VAL A 41 -0.20 -7.54 19.64
CA VAL A 41 -0.80 -8.47 18.68
C VAL A 41 0.27 -9.33 18.01
N GLU A 42 1.36 -8.72 17.55
CA GLU A 42 2.49 -9.42 16.92
C GLU A 42 3.16 -10.40 17.90
N ALA A 43 3.43 -9.97 19.14
CA ALA A 43 4.02 -10.82 20.19
C ALA A 43 3.13 -12.00 20.58
N SER A 44 1.81 -11.89 20.38
CA SER A 44 0.87 -13.00 20.60
C SER A 44 0.85 -14.03 19.45
N GLY A 45 1.64 -13.81 18.39
CA GLY A 45 1.67 -14.66 17.20
C GLY A 45 0.44 -14.51 16.30
N ARG A 46 -0.35 -13.45 16.47
CA ARG A 46 -1.55 -13.17 15.66
C ARG A 46 -1.25 -12.16 14.57
N GLN A 47 -1.95 -12.27 13.44
CA GLN A 47 -1.82 -11.31 12.34
C GLN A 47 -2.80 -10.13 12.53
N PRO A 48 -2.33 -8.88 12.59
CA PRO A 48 -3.19 -7.71 12.69
C PRO A 48 -3.88 -7.40 11.35
N ILE A 49 -5.08 -6.83 11.42
CA ILE A 49 -5.73 -6.14 10.29
C ILE A 49 -5.55 -4.64 10.51
N LEU A 50 -4.81 -3.99 9.61
CA LEU A 50 -4.56 -2.56 9.66
C LEU A 50 -5.68 -1.81 8.93
N ALA A 51 -6.28 -0.83 9.61
CA ALA A 51 -7.28 0.07 9.03
C ALA A 51 -6.78 1.52 9.11
N LEU A 52 -7.09 2.32 8.10
CA LEU A 52 -6.65 3.71 8.02
C LEU A 52 -7.70 4.59 7.35
N TRP A 53 -7.68 5.87 7.69
CA TRP A 53 -8.45 6.89 7.00
C TRP A 53 -7.77 7.28 5.69
N HIS A 54 -8.54 7.54 4.63
CA HIS A 54 -8.02 7.87 3.29
C HIS A 54 -6.98 9.01 3.30
N GLY A 55 -7.18 10.04 4.14
CA GLY A 55 -6.22 11.15 4.30
C GLY A 55 -4.86 10.75 4.90
N ARG A 56 -4.68 9.48 5.30
CA ARG A 56 -3.45 8.94 5.91
C ARG A 56 -2.77 7.88 5.06
N ILE A 57 -3.20 7.67 3.80
CA ILE A 57 -2.60 6.66 2.90
C ILE A 57 -1.10 6.93 2.70
N LEU A 58 -0.71 8.17 2.38
CA LEU A 58 0.71 8.50 2.15
C LEU A 58 1.58 8.29 3.40
N PRO A 59 1.24 8.88 4.59
CA PRO A 59 1.94 8.56 5.83
C PRO A 59 1.98 7.07 6.14
N ALA A 60 0.86 6.35 6.01
CA ALA A 60 0.82 4.91 6.28
C ALA A 60 1.74 4.11 5.34
N THR A 61 1.78 4.48 4.05
CA THR A 61 2.66 3.85 3.06
C THR A 61 4.13 4.00 3.41
N LEU A 62 4.51 5.14 3.98
CA LEU A 62 5.89 5.41 4.38
C LEU A 62 6.22 4.82 5.76
N TYR A 63 5.26 4.86 6.69
CA TYR A 63 5.42 4.37 8.05
C TYR A 63 5.56 2.84 8.09
N PHE A 64 4.68 2.11 7.38
CA PHE A 64 4.67 0.65 7.35
C PHE A 64 5.50 0.03 6.21
N ARG A 65 6.32 0.82 5.51
CA ARG A 65 7.16 0.33 4.41
C ARG A 65 8.08 -0.80 4.88
N ASP A 66 8.32 -1.76 4.00
CA ASP A 66 9.24 -2.88 4.23
C ASP A 66 8.91 -3.73 5.49
N ARG A 67 7.65 -3.71 5.97
CA ARG A 67 7.18 -4.49 7.14
C ARG A 67 6.30 -5.69 6.78
N GLY A 68 6.31 -6.15 5.53
CA GLY A 68 5.54 -7.32 5.09
C GLY A 68 4.02 -7.10 5.07
N VAL A 69 3.57 -5.86 4.83
CA VAL A 69 2.14 -5.52 4.79
C VAL A 69 1.55 -5.84 3.41
N VAL A 70 0.40 -6.53 3.41
CA VAL A 70 -0.40 -6.77 2.21
C VAL A 70 -1.53 -5.75 2.15
N ALA A 71 -1.57 -4.93 1.11
CA ALA A 71 -2.60 -3.92 0.90
C ALA A 71 -3.65 -4.37 -0.12
N MET A 72 -4.91 -4.08 0.14
CA MET A 72 -5.99 -4.35 -0.80
C MET A 72 -6.09 -3.25 -1.85
N THR A 73 -6.17 -3.64 -3.13
CA THR A 73 -6.30 -2.69 -4.23
C THR A 73 -7.21 -3.25 -5.33
N SER A 74 -7.87 -2.36 -6.07
CA SER A 74 -8.73 -2.73 -7.21
C SER A 74 -7.92 -3.13 -8.46
N GLN A 75 -8.56 -3.86 -9.39
CA GLN A 75 -7.97 -4.27 -10.68
C GLN A 75 -8.17 -3.25 -11.82
N ASN A 76 -8.41 -1.98 -11.50
CA ASN A 76 -8.52 -0.92 -12.51
C ASN A 76 -7.14 -0.31 -12.83
N PHE A 77 -7.11 0.68 -13.73
CA PHE A 77 -5.88 1.36 -14.11
C PHE A 77 -5.20 2.05 -12.92
N ASP A 78 -5.99 2.69 -12.05
CA ASP A 78 -5.44 3.41 -10.91
C ASP A 78 -4.84 2.48 -9.86
N GLY A 79 -5.57 1.43 -9.53
CA GLY A 79 -5.08 0.36 -8.70
C GLY A 79 -3.78 -0.22 -9.24
N GLU A 80 -3.63 -0.43 -10.55
CA GLU A 80 -2.39 -0.96 -11.14
C GLU A 80 -1.16 -0.09 -10.86
N TRP A 81 -1.24 1.24 -11.05
CA TRP A 81 -0.08 2.08 -10.76
C TRP A 81 0.13 2.26 -9.25
N ILE A 82 -0.94 2.28 -8.45
CA ILE A 82 -0.84 2.31 -6.98
C ILE A 82 -0.14 1.05 -6.47
N ALA A 83 -0.53 -0.14 -6.93
CA ALA A 83 0.10 -1.40 -6.49
C ALA A 83 1.59 -1.45 -6.87
N ARG A 84 1.96 -0.95 -8.05
CA ARG A 84 3.38 -0.87 -8.47
C ARG A 84 4.17 0.17 -7.67
N LEU A 85 3.52 1.24 -7.22
CA LEU A 85 4.10 2.23 -6.32
C LEU A 85 4.32 1.60 -4.93
N MET A 86 3.29 0.96 -4.37
CA MET A 86 3.36 0.30 -3.06
C MET A 86 4.40 -0.82 -3.03
N ALA A 87 4.55 -1.59 -4.10
CA ALA A 87 5.59 -2.62 -4.22
C ALA A 87 7.02 -2.06 -4.09
N ARG A 88 7.25 -0.81 -4.51
CA ARG A 88 8.56 -0.14 -4.33
C ARG A 88 8.82 0.31 -2.89
N PHE A 89 7.80 0.31 -2.04
CA PHE A 89 7.88 0.53 -0.60
C PHE A 89 7.71 -0.77 0.20
N GLY A 90 7.90 -1.94 -0.42
CA GLY A 90 7.93 -3.22 0.26
C GLY A 90 6.57 -3.81 0.63
N TYR A 91 5.48 -3.32 0.03
CA TYR A 91 4.15 -3.90 0.19
C TYR A 91 3.84 -4.95 -0.86
N GLU A 92 3.00 -5.89 -0.49
CA GLU A 92 2.30 -6.75 -1.43
C GLU A 92 0.89 -6.24 -1.70
N ALA A 93 0.31 -6.59 -2.85
CA ALA A 93 -1.00 -6.13 -3.26
C ALA A 93 -1.98 -7.31 -3.43
N ALA A 94 -2.98 -7.39 -2.56
CA ALA A 94 -4.12 -8.27 -2.74
C ALA A 94 -5.13 -7.61 -3.70
N ARG A 95 -5.40 -8.26 -4.83
CA ARG A 95 -6.17 -7.68 -5.95
C ARG A 95 -7.55 -8.31 -6.08
N GLY A 96 -8.58 -7.64 -5.57
CA GLY A 96 -9.97 -8.12 -5.68
C GLY A 96 -10.49 -8.10 -7.12
N SER A 97 -11.29 -9.09 -7.52
CA SER A 97 -12.02 -9.09 -8.79
C SER A 97 -13.47 -8.62 -8.55
N THR A 98 -13.94 -7.64 -9.31
CA THR A 98 -15.35 -7.19 -9.25
C THR A 98 -16.33 -8.17 -9.90
N SER A 99 -15.86 -9.28 -10.50
CA SER A 99 -16.71 -10.17 -11.30
C SER A 99 -16.70 -11.64 -10.91
N ARG A 100 -15.84 -12.11 -9.99
CA ARG A 100 -15.83 -13.51 -9.52
C ARG A 100 -15.41 -13.59 -8.06
N GLY A 101 -16.35 -13.89 -7.17
CA GLY A 101 -16.05 -14.52 -5.88
C GLY A 101 -16.13 -13.66 -4.61
N GLY A 102 -16.76 -12.47 -4.63
CA GLY A 102 -16.99 -11.69 -3.40
C GLY A 102 -18.07 -12.24 -2.45
N ALA A 103 -18.73 -13.33 -2.83
CA ALA A 103 -19.77 -13.99 -2.03
C ALA A 103 -19.56 -15.51 -2.04
N ARG A 104 -18.58 -15.98 -1.27
CA ARG A 104 -18.55 -17.33 -0.67
C ARG A 104 -17.80 -17.26 0.65
#